data_AF-A0A915ACN0-F1
#
_entry.id   AF-A0A915ACN0-F1
#
_cell.length_a   1.000
_cell.length_b   1.000
_cell.length_c   1.000
_cell.angle_alpha   90.00
_cell.angle_beta   90.00
_cell.angle_gamma   90.00
#
_symmetry.space_group_name_H-M   'P 1'
#
loop_
_entity.id
_entity.type
_entity.pdbx_description
1 polymer ?
#
loop_
_entity_poly.entity_id
_entity_poly.type
_entity_poly.pdbx_seq_one_letter_code
_entity_poly.pdbx_strand_id
1 'polypeptide(L)'
;TLMSLSEYVPPESFPSYKLPSPIAEYSVTKERNVVPGRAEAKYFYGKVLDKDAAFHFDLSEGFENFESKDDLLQDERLDILSKWLISRAAPNVGLSEVCFHADFVCYRGLLTRIASTPYDVVEDWIVGAVRIGSTIFLCEFCTEQKKFRQETLGHRDKLMCYWGFKFEQYVTTDSPLQQLRMFGEPKYSS
;
A
#
# COMPACT_ATOMS: atom_id res chain seq x y z
N THR A 1 -6.51 25.99 -20.09
CA THR A 1 -7.94 25.95 -20.43
C THR A 1 -8.44 24.56 -20.09
N LEU A 2 -9.30 24.44 -19.08
CA LEU A 2 -9.92 23.15 -18.75
C LEU A 2 -10.89 22.82 -19.89
N MET A 3 -10.66 21.71 -20.59
CA MET A 3 -11.62 21.21 -21.59
C MET A 3 -12.94 20.90 -20.90
N SER A 4 -14.04 21.36 -21.49
CA SER A 4 -15.37 20.94 -21.03
C SER A 4 -15.54 19.44 -21.32
N LEU A 5 -16.26 18.70 -20.48
CA LEU A 5 -16.55 17.27 -20.73
C LEU A 5 -17.25 17.03 -22.08
N SER A 6 -17.93 18.05 -22.62
CA SER A 6 -18.54 18.04 -23.95
C SER A 6 -17.55 18.04 -25.13
N GLU A 7 -16.28 18.36 -24.89
CA GLU A 7 -15.22 18.38 -25.92
C GLU A 7 -14.30 17.14 -25.84
N TYR A 8 -14.53 16.24 -24.89
CA TYR A 8 -13.73 15.03 -24.73
C TYR A 8 -14.09 13.98 -25.79
N VAL A 9 -13.17 13.75 -26.71
CA VAL A 9 -13.23 12.61 -27.64
C VAL A 9 -12.44 11.46 -27.01
N PRO A 10 -13.06 10.33 -26.67
CA PRO A 10 -12.34 9.19 -26.11
C PRO A 10 -11.35 8.66 -27.15
N PRO A 11 -10.14 8.26 -26.73
CA PRO A 11 -9.18 7.66 -27.65
C PRO A 11 -9.74 6.36 -28.23
N GLU A 12 -9.51 6.13 -29.54
CA GLU A 12 -10.03 4.95 -30.25
C GLU A 12 -9.47 3.61 -29.74
N SER A 13 -8.38 3.65 -28.96
CA SER A 13 -7.74 2.47 -28.39
C SER A 13 -7.15 2.74 -27.00
N PHE A 14 -6.97 1.68 -26.23
CA PHE A 14 -6.31 1.75 -24.93
C PHE A 14 -4.86 2.23 -25.09
N PRO A 15 -4.38 3.17 -24.26
CA PRO A 15 -3.03 3.69 -24.38
C PRO A 15 -1.98 2.60 -24.17
N SER A 16 -0.80 2.77 -24.76
CA SER A 16 0.32 1.87 -24.50
C SER A 16 0.65 1.85 -23.01
N TYR A 17 0.56 0.67 -22.41
CA TYR A 17 0.88 0.45 -21.00
C TYR A 17 1.91 -0.67 -20.88
N LYS A 18 3.11 -0.32 -20.43
CA LYS A 18 4.20 -1.28 -20.24
C LYS A 18 3.89 -2.16 -19.02
N LEU A 19 4.24 -3.44 -19.11
CA LEU A 19 4.16 -4.35 -17.97
C LEU A 19 5.07 -3.84 -16.84
N PRO A 20 4.55 -3.68 -15.60
CA PRO A 20 5.37 -3.27 -14.47
C PRO A 20 6.50 -4.26 -14.20
N SER A 21 7.69 -3.75 -13.89
CA SER A 21 8.83 -4.55 -13.46
C SER A 21 9.29 -4.10 -12.07
N PRO A 22 9.47 -5.01 -11.10
CA PRO A 22 9.99 -4.65 -9.80
C PRO A 22 11.48 -4.30 -9.93
N ILE A 23 11.83 -3.07 -9.58
CA ILE A 23 13.22 -2.57 -9.63
C ILE A 23 13.93 -2.69 -8.29
N ALA A 24 13.18 -2.68 -7.19
CA ALA A 24 13.68 -2.84 -5.83
C ALA A 24 12.54 -3.06 -4.84
N GLU A 25 12.91 -3.48 -3.63
CA GLU A 25 11.97 -3.75 -2.54
C GLU A 25 12.57 -3.29 -1.20
N TYR A 26 11.70 -2.81 -0.32
CA TYR A 26 12.03 -2.44 1.04
C TYR A 26 10.87 -2.76 1.97
N SER A 27 11.18 -2.87 3.26
CA SER A 27 10.20 -3.04 4.33
C SER A 27 10.24 -1.84 5.26
N VAL A 28 9.13 -1.61 5.97
CA VAL A 28 9.01 -0.53 6.96
C VAL A 28 8.76 -1.16 8.31
N THR A 29 9.68 -0.97 9.25
CA THR A 29 9.54 -1.53 10.61
C THR A 29 8.44 -0.81 11.39
N LYS A 30 8.10 -1.34 12.58
CA LYS A 30 7.13 -0.69 13.50
C LYS A 30 7.56 0.73 13.87
N GLU A 31 8.86 0.95 14.02
CA GLU A 31 9.49 2.25 14.31
C GLU A 31 9.59 3.16 13.07
N ARG A 32 8.95 2.80 11.95
CA ARG A 32 8.95 3.55 10.68
C ARG A 32 10.35 3.71 10.06
N ASN A 33 11.23 2.74 10.29
CA ASN A 33 12.54 2.68 9.63
C ASN A 33 12.45 1.89 8.33
N VAL A 34 13.19 2.34 7.32
CA VAL A 34 13.30 1.63 6.04
C VAL A 34 14.42 0.62 6.15
N VAL A 35 14.11 -0.65 5.87
CA VAL A 35 15.10 -1.73 5.78
C VAL A 35 15.05 -2.35 4.38
N PRO A 36 16.20 -2.73 3.79
CA PRO A 36 16.23 -3.33 2.46
C PRO A 36 15.56 -4.71 2.47
N GLY A 37 14.88 -5.03 1.36
CA GLY A 37 14.29 -6.35 1.14
C GLY A 37 12.93 -6.54 1.81
N ARG A 38 12.63 -7.80 2.11
CA ARG A 38 11.27 -8.31 2.44
C ARG A 38 11.12 -8.75 3.89
N ALA A 39 11.82 -8.09 4.82
CA ALA A 39 11.81 -8.47 6.23
C ALA A 39 10.40 -8.52 6.84
N GLU A 40 9.51 -7.61 6.43
CA GLU A 40 8.12 -7.53 6.91
C GLU A 40 7.11 -8.16 5.93
N ALA A 41 7.59 -8.89 4.91
CA ALA A 41 6.70 -9.52 3.94
C ALA A 41 5.94 -10.68 4.56
N LYS A 42 4.63 -10.69 4.32
CA LYS A 42 3.74 -11.77 4.72
C LYS A 42 3.52 -12.72 3.54
N TYR A 43 3.41 -14.01 3.85
CA TYR A 43 3.24 -15.06 2.85
C TYR A 43 1.86 -15.65 2.97
N PHE A 44 1.16 -15.73 1.84
CA PHE A 44 -0.18 -16.30 1.79
C PHE A 44 -0.20 -17.72 2.35
N TYR A 45 -1.09 -17.97 3.31
CA TYR A 45 -1.28 -19.27 3.94
C TYR A 45 -2.24 -20.10 3.09
N GLY A 46 -1.71 -20.79 2.07
CA GLY A 46 -2.53 -21.48 1.06
C GLY A 46 -3.53 -22.50 1.60
N LYS A 47 -3.31 -23.03 2.81
CA LYS A 47 -4.21 -23.96 3.49
C LYS A 47 -5.60 -23.40 3.75
N VAL A 48 -5.77 -22.07 3.80
CA VAL A 48 -7.10 -21.45 3.89
C VAL A 48 -8.03 -21.80 2.72
N LEU A 49 -7.49 -22.35 1.64
CA LEU A 49 -8.23 -22.79 0.46
C LEU A 49 -8.53 -24.30 0.43
N ASP A 50 -8.03 -25.07 1.41
CA ASP A 50 -8.27 -26.52 1.45
C ASP A 50 -9.76 -26.79 1.67
N LYS A 51 -10.37 -27.57 0.79
CA LYS A 51 -11.83 -27.81 0.76
C LYS A 51 -12.39 -28.42 2.05
N ASP A 52 -11.57 -29.17 2.77
CA ASP A 52 -11.95 -29.86 4.01
C ASP A 52 -11.63 -29.04 5.27
N ALA A 53 -10.97 -27.89 5.11
CA ALA A 53 -10.57 -27.06 6.23
C ALA A 53 -11.70 -26.07 6.57
N ALA A 54 -12.42 -26.36 7.65
CA ALA A 54 -13.42 -25.46 8.20
C ALA A 54 -12.73 -24.30 8.93
N PHE A 55 -12.43 -23.21 8.22
CA PHE A 55 -11.97 -21.98 8.84
C PHE A 55 -13.15 -21.11 9.25
N HIS A 56 -13.21 -20.75 10.53
CA HIS A 56 -14.13 -19.75 11.05
C HIS A 56 -13.32 -18.50 11.40
N PHE A 57 -13.40 -17.47 10.57
CA PHE A 57 -12.73 -16.20 10.82
C PHE A 57 -13.63 -15.31 11.68
N ASP A 58 -13.26 -15.12 12.95
CA ASP A 58 -13.83 -14.04 13.75
C ASP A 58 -13.07 -12.75 13.45
N LEU A 59 -13.60 -11.97 12.52
CA LEU A 59 -12.99 -10.71 12.11
C LEU A 59 -13.08 -9.63 13.19
N SER A 60 -13.90 -9.79 14.22
CA SER A 60 -14.07 -8.80 15.30
C SER A 60 -13.14 -9.05 16.49
N GLU A 61 -12.52 -10.24 16.56
CA GLU A 61 -11.65 -10.65 17.66
C GLU A 61 -10.43 -9.74 17.78
N GLY A 62 -10.38 -8.95 18.87
CA GLY A 62 -9.23 -8.08 19.20
C GLY A 62 -9.40 -6.63 18.76
N PHE A 63 -10.57 -6.24 18.24
CA PHE A 63 -10.86 -4.87 17.82
C PHE A 63 -10.66 -3.84 18.94
N GLU A 64 -11.04 -4.16 20.19
CA GLU A 64 -10.91 -3.24 21.33
C GLU A 64 -9.46 -2.83 21.65
N ASN A 65 -8.48 -3.64 21.23
CA ASN A 65 -7.05 -3.37 21.42
C ASN A 65 -6.36 -2.93 20.11
N PHE A 66 -7.13 -2.68 19.05
CA PHE A 66 -6.58 -2.32 17.75
C PHE A 66 -6.18 -0.84 17.71
N GLU A 67 -4.90 -0.60 17.44
CA GLU A 67 -4.38 0.73 17.12
C GLU A 67 -4.26 0.87 15.61
N SER A 68 -5.04 1.77 15.01
CA SER A 68 -4.97 1.96 13.57
C SER A 68 -3.72 2.76 13.19
N LYS A 69 -3.22 2.53 11.97
CA LYS A 69 -2.11 3.32 11.43
C LYS A 69 -2.47 4.80 11.28
N ASP A 70 -3.74 5.10 11.01
CA ASP A 70 -4.23 6.47 10.85
C ASP A 70 -4.22 7.22 12.19
N ASP A 71 -4.39 6.51 13.32
CA ASP A 71 -4.29 7.09 14.66
C ASP A 71 -2.83 7.42 15.04
N LEU A 72 -1.87 6.68 14.48
CA LEU A 72 -0.44 6.78 14.80
C LEU A 72 0.36 7.67 13.84
N LEU A 73 -0.12 7.84 12.60
CA LEU A 73 0.62 8.50 11.53
C LEU A 73 -0.09 9.79 11.10
N GLN A 74 0.41 10.93 11.56
CA GLN A 74 0.05 12.21 10.94
C GLN A 74 0.92 12.45 9.71
N ASP A 75 0.32 12.23 8.54
CA ASP A 75 0.76 12.74 7.24
C ASP A 75 2.21 12.36 6.83
N GLU A 76 2.45 11.06 6.66
CA GLU A 76 3.76 10.54 6.23
C GLU A 76 4.19 10.98 4.83
N ARG A 77 3.26 11.40 3.97
CA ARG A 77 3.54 11.85 2.59
C ARG A 77 4.53 10.92 1.89
N LEU A 78 5.52 11.45 1.17
CA LEU A 78 6.56 10.68 0.52
C LEU A 78 7.75 10.36 1.45
N ASP A 79 7.65 10.54 2.77
CA ASP A 79 8.83 10.48 3.66
C ASP A 79 9.51 9.11 3.64
N ILE A 80 8.74 8.02 3.70
CA ILE A 80 9.29 6.67 3.65
C ILE A 80 9.92 6.38 2.29
N LEU A 81 9.25 6.72 1.19
CA LEU A 81 9.80 6.57 -0.16
C LEU A 81 11.09 7.40 -0.32
N SER A 82 11.11 8.62 0.21
CA SER A 82 12.25 9.53 0.17
C SER A 82 13.41 9.00 1.01
N LYS A 83 13.15 8.53 2.24
CA LYS A 83 14.14 7.85 3.09
C LYS A 83 14.75 6.64 2.38
N TRP A 84 13.93 5.87 1.66
CA TRP A 84 14.39 4.74 0.88
C TRP A 84 15.26 5.17 -0.32
N LEU A 85 14.86 6.20 -1.07
CA LEU A 85 15.68 6.73 -2.17
C LEU A 85 17.03 7.25 -1.64
N ILE A 86 17.00 8.01 -0.54
CA ILE A 86 18.20 8.56 0.12
C ILE A 86 19.11 7.43 0.63
N SER A 87 18.56 6.35 1.20
CA SER A 87 19.39 5.23 1.70
C SER A 87 20.13 4.48 0.58
N ARG A 88 19.72 4.67 -0.68
CA ARG A 88 20.40 4.16 -1.87
C ARG A 88 21.37 5.15 -2.51
N ALA A 89 21.36 6.41 -2.09
CA ALA A 89 22.26 7.41 -2.63
C ALA A 89 23.70 7.09 -2.22
N ALA A 90 24.56 6.80 -3.20
CA ALA A 90 26.00 6.63 -2.99
C ALA A 90 26.75 7.92 -3.40
N PRO A 91 27.99 8.12 -2.92
CA PRO A 91 28.81 9.25 -3.38
C PRO A 91 28.90 9.27 -4.91
N ASN A 92 28.67 10.44 -5.52
CA ASN A 92 28.67 10.68 -6.96
C ASN A 92 27.51 10.07 -7.76
N VAL A 93 26.49 9.49 -7.12
CA VAL A 93 25.27 9.03 -7.80
C VAL A 93 24.27 10.19 -7.86
N GLY A 94 23.84 10.54 -9.07
CA GLY A 94 22.84 11.58 -9.30
C GLY A 94 21.42 11.13 -8.96
N LEU A 95 20.52 12.09 -8.73
CA LEU A 95 19.11 11.81 -8.43
C LEU A 95 18.42 10.96 -9.51
N SER A 96 18.74 11.19 -10.79
CA SER A 96 18.18 10.42 -11.89
C SER A 96 18.49 8.93 -11.76
N GLU A 97 19.69 8.56 -11.33
CA GLU A 97 20.09 7.17 -11.15
C GLU A 97 19.43 6.55 -9.91
N VAL A 98 19.37 7.30 -8.80
CA VAL A 98 18.62 6.89 -7.58
C VAL A 98 17.15 6.62 -7.89
N CYS A 99 16.55 7.43 -8.77
CA CYS A 99 15.17 7.30 -9.22
C CYS A 99 15.01 6.42 -10.47
N PHE A 100 16.02 5.63 -10.85
CA PHE A 100 15.95 4.69 -11.99
C PHE A 100 15.51 5.33 -13.32
N HIS A 101 15.96 6.56 -13.55
CA HIS A 101 15.61 7.41 -14.70
C HIS A 101 14.11 7.63 -14.87
N ALA A 102 13.34 7.54 -13.78
CA ALA A 102 11.90 7.81 -13.81
C ALA A 102 11.62 9.30 -14.01
N ASP A 103 10.64 9.58 -14.87
CA ASP A 103 10.08 10.91 -15.06
C ASP A 103 9.24 11.33 -13.85
N PHE A 104 8.50 10.38 -13.27
CA PHE A 104 7.61 10.60 -12.13
C PHE A 104 7.91 9.63 -10.99
N VAL A 105 7.87 10.14 -9.76
CA VAL A 105 7.99 9.34 -8.52
C VAL A 105 6.80 9.63 -7.62
N CYS A 106 6.03 8.60 -7.29
CA CYS A 106 4.87 8.70 -6.41
C CYS A 106 4.46 7.33 -5.88
N TYR A 107 3.54 7.29 -4.92
CA TYR A 107 2.90 6.04 -4.54
C TYR A 107 1.83 5.61 -5.54
N ARG A 108 1.68 4.29 -5.70
CA ARG A 108 0.64 3.67 -6.53
C ARG A 108 -0.77 4.20 -6.22
N GLY A 109 -1.07 4.48 -4.95
CA GLY A 109 -2.39 4.97 -4.53
C GLY A 109 -2.84 6.23 -5.29
N LEU A 110 -1.91 7.17 -5.51
CA LEU A 110 -2.17 8.38 -6.28
C LEU A 110 -2.47 8.07 -7.75
N LEU A 111 -1.75 7.12 -8.37
CA LEU A 111 -2.02 6.71 -9.75
C LEU A 111 -3.39 6.03 -9.87
N THR A 112 -3.79 5.22 -8.89
CA THR A 112 -5.14 4.67 -8.81
C THR A 112 -6.18 5.77 -8.74
N ARG A 113 -5.96 6.78 -7.88
CA ARG A 113 -6.87 7.94 -7.74
C ARG A 113 -7.04 8.71 -9.05
N ILE A 114 -5.94 8.97 -9.76
CA ILE A 114 -5.96 9.62 -11.07
C ILE A 114 -6.74 8.76 -12.08
N ALA A 115 -6.44 7.46 -12.13
CA ALA A 115 -7.10 6.54 -13.07
C ALA A 115 -8.61 6.36 -12.78
N SER A 116 -9.03 6.46 -11.52
CA SER A 116 -10.44 6.35 -11.13
C SER A 116 -11.20 7.67 -11.18
N THR A 117 -10.52 8.81 -11.32
CA THR A 117 -11.13 10.16 -11.32
C THR A 117 -12.33 10.31 -12.28
N PRO A 118 -12.34 9.73 -13.49
CA PRO A 118 -13.51 9.82 -14.37
C PRO A 118 -14.79 9.17 -13.81
N TYR A 119 -14.65 8.26 -12.84
CA TYR A 119 -15.75 7.46 -12.28
C TYR A 119 -16.03 7.78 -10.80
N ASP A 120 -15.08 8.41 -10.11
CA ASP A 120 -15.20 8.79 -8.71
C ASP A 120 -15.69 10.24 -8.60
N VAL A 121 -17.00 10.39 -8.45
CA VAL A 121 -17.67 11.71 -8.31
C VAL A 121 -17.84 12.14 -6.85
N VAL A 122 -17.37 11.34 -5.90
CA VAL A 122 -17.68 11.52 -4.47
C VAL A 122 -16.46 11.98 -3.69
N GLU A 123 -15.26 11.49 -4.05
CA GLU A 123 -14.03 11.84 -3.34
C GLU A 123 -13.19 12.84 -4.12
N ASP A 124 -12.95 13.99 -3.50
CA ASP A 124 -11.98 14.96 -3.97
C ASP A 124 -10.54 14.51 -3.63
N TRP A 125 -9.58 15.06 -4.36
CA TRP A 125 -8.16 14.79 -4.11
C TRP A 125 -7.30 15.99 -4.51
N ILE A 126 -6.20 16.18 -3.79
CA ILE A 126 -5.21 17.22 -4.04
C ILE A 126 -3.87 16.55 -4.24
N VAL A 127 -3.13 16.98 -5.26
CA VAL A 127 -1.75 16.54 -5.52
C VAL A 127 -0.81 17.73 -5.54
N GLY A 128 0.29 17.64 -4.79
CA GLY A 128 1.44 18.53 -4.96
C GLY A 128 2.45 17.89 -5.90
N ALA A 129 2.96 18.68 -6.84
CA ALA A 129 4.00 18.26 -7.76
C ALA A 129 5.25 19.12 -7.55
N VAL A 130 6.40 18.48 -7.32
CA VAL A 130 7.69 19.15 -7.17
C VAL A 130 8.68 18.56 -8.15
N ARG A 131 9.29 19.41 -8.98
CA ARG A 131 10.34 18.99 -9.90
C ARG A 131 11.71 19.16 -9.25
N ILE A 132 12.50 18.10 -9.25
CA ILE A 132 13.90 18.11 -8.81
C ILE A 132 14.75 17.51 -9.94
N GLY A 133 15.55 18.34 -10.60
CA GLY A 133 16.27 17.96 -11.82
C GLY A 133 15.32 17.60 -12.97
N SER A 134 15.42 16.39 -13.51
CA SER A 134 14.51 15.85 -14.54
C SER A 134 13.31 15.11 -13.97
N THR A 135 13.28 14.80 -12.68
CA THR A 135 12.24 13.96 -12.06
C THR A 135 11.19 14.79 -11.33
N ILE A 136 9.92 14.41 -11.46
CA ILE A 136 8.77 15.05 -10.83
C ILE A 136 8.24 14.14 -9.71
N PHE A 137 8.24 14.64 -8.48
CA PHE A 137 7.66 13.97 -7.33
C PHE A 137 6.21 14.39 -7.19
N LEU A 138 5.30 13.41 -7.11
CA LEU A 138 3.88 13.66 -6.90
C LEU A 138 3.47 13.12 -5.52
N CYS A 139 2.90 14.00 -4.71
CA CYS A 139 2.45 13.69 -3.36
C CYS A 139 0.96 14.02 -3.23
N GLU A 140 0.14 13.05 -2.85
CA GLU A 140 -1.26 13.31 -2.49
C GLU A 140 -1.31 14.06 -1.15
N PHE A 141 -2.24 15.00 -1.02
CA PHE A 141 -2.54 15.72 0.22
C PHE A 141 -3.97 15.37 0.67
N CYS A 142 -4.16 15.24 1.98
CA CYS A 142 -5.49 15.01 2.55
C CYS A 142 -6.35 16.27 2.40
N THR A 143 -7.52 16.13 1.78
CA THR A 143 -8.50 17.21 1.64
C THR A 143 -9.23 17.42 2.97
N GLU A 144 -9.77 18.62 3.19
CA GLU A 144 -10.58 18.89 4.40
C GLU A 144 -11.81 17.98 4.48
N GLN A 145 -12.40 17.63 3.34
CA GLN A 145 -13.51 16.67 3.28
C GLN A 145 -13.08 15.27 3.72
N LYS A 146 -11.91 14.80 3.30
CA LYS A 146 -11.35 13.50 3.70
C LYS A 146 -11.00 13.47 5.19
N LYS A 147 -10.40 14.54 5.73
CA LYS A 147 -10.14 14.68 7.17
C LYS A 147 -11.43 14.63 7.99
N PHE A 148 -12.42 15.44 7.60
CA PHE A 148 -13.72 15.45 8.27
C PHE A 148 -14.39 14.07 8.25
N ARG A 149 -14.32 13.35 7.11
CA ARG A 149 -14.85 11.99 7.01
C ARG A 149 -14.13 11.02 7.94
N GLN A 150 -12.80 11.10 8.03
CA GLN A 150 -12.00 10.26 8.94
C GLN A 150 -12.34 10.53 10.42
N GLU A 151 -12.48 11.81 10.80
CA GLU A 151 -12.87 12.21 12.16
C GLU A 151 -14.29 11.78 12.53
N THR A 152 -15.19 11.70 11.53
CA THR A 152 -16.59 11.32 11.72
C THR A 152 -16.88 9.83 11.52
N LEU A 153 -15.85 9.00 11.32
CA LEU A 153 -16.02 7.54 11.17
C LEU A 153 -16.72 6.94 12.39
N GLY A 154 -17.85 6.29 12.14
CA GLY A 154 -18.59 5.59 13.17
C GLY A 154 -17.88 4.31 13.63
N HIS A 155 -18.35 3.75 14.75
CA HIS A 155 -17.82 2.48 15.27
C HIS A 155 -17.85 1.36 14.21
N ARG A 156 -18.95 1.26 13.45
CA ARG A 156 -19.09 0.26 12.39
C ARG A 156 -18.06 0.45 11.27
N ASP A 157 -17.76 1.69 10.89
CA ASP A 157 -16.78 1.97 9.83
C ASP A 157 -15.37 1.57 10.27
N LYS A 158 -15.00 1.90 11.52
CA LYS A 158 -13.74 1.47 12.12
C LYS A 158 -13.63 -0.05 12.19
N LEU A 159 -14.72 -0.73 12.55
CA LEU A 159 -14.77 -2.19 12.59
C LEU A 159 -14.60 -2.80 11.18
N MET A 160 -15.21 -2.21 10.15
CA MET A 160 -15.03 -2.66 8.77
C MET A 160 -13.60 -2.46 8.27
N CYS A 161 -12.94 -1.36 8.64
CA CYS A 161 -11.51 -1.17 8.36
C CYS A 161 -10.65 -2.23 9.06
N TYR A 162 -10.96 -2.53 10.32
CA TYR A 162 -10.26 -3.54 11.10
C TYR A 162 -10.42 -4.96 10.52
N TRP A 163 -11.60 -5.31 10.02
CA TRP A 163 -11.86 -6.61 9.41
C TRP A 163 -10.88 -6.95 8.29
N GLY A 164 -10.48 -5.96 7.49
CA GLY A 164 -9.44 -6.14 6.47
C GLY A 164 -8.10 -6.55 7.08
N PHE A 165 -7.65 -5.84 8.11
CA PHE A 165 -6.40 -6.15 8.82
C PHE A 165 -6.45 -7.52 9.52
N LYS A 166 -7.57 -7.83 10.19
CA LYS A 166 -7.75 -9.13 10.87
C LYS A 166 -7.81 -10.28 9.88
N PHE A 167 -8.46 -10.09 8.73
CA PHE A 167 -8.47 -11.07 7.64
C PHE A 167 -7.05 -11.35 7.14
N GLU A 168 -6.23 -10.31 6.89
CA GLU A 168 -4.83 -10.47 6.49
C GLU A 168 -4.02 -11.31 7.50
N GLN A 169 -4.28 -11.16 8.81
CA GLN A 169 -3.64 -11.99 9.83
C GLN A 169 -4.01 -13.47 9.73
N TYR A 170 -5.28 -13.79 9.45
CA TYR A 170 -5.71 -15.19 9.31
C TYR A 170 -5.16 -15.87 8.07
N VAL A 171 -4.99 -15.14 6.97
CA VAL A 171 -4.63 -15.71 5.67
C VAL A 171 -3.15 -15.58 5.33
N THR A 172 -2.32 -15.12 6.27
CA THR A 172 -0.88 -14.96 6.04
C THR A 172 0.00 -15.51 7.16
N THR A 173 1.29 -15.71 6.85
CA THR A 173 2.33 -16.22 7.75
C THR A 173 3.60 -15.40 7.61
N ASP A 174 4.47 -15.44 8.63
CA ASP A 174 5.73 -14.69 8.65
C ASP A 174 6.84 -15.36 7.83
N SER A 175 6.71 -16.65 7.58
CA SER A 175 7.70 -17.42 6.83
C SER A 175 7.02 -18.48 5.95
N PRO A 176 7.49 -18.69 4.72
CA PRO A 176 7.07 -19.82 3.90
C PRO A 176 7.28 -21.17 4.61
N LEU A 177 8.28 -21.27 5.49
CA LEU A 177 8.62 -22.49 6.21
C LEU A 177 7.72 -22.77 7.42
N GLN A 178 7.00 -21.76 7.92
CA GLN A 178 6.04 -21.94 9.01
C GLN A 178 4.83 -22.75 8.55
N GLN A 179 4.56 -22.74 7.23
CA GLN A 179 3.61 -23.64 6.58
C GLN A 179 3.97 -25.13 6.78
N LEU A 180 5.25 -25.46 6.97
CA LEU A 180 5.74 -26.82 7.19
C LEU A 180 5.85 -27.20 8.67
N ARG A 181 6.15 -26.24 9.57
CA ARG A 181 6.38 -26.53 11.01
C ARG A 181 5.11 -26.72 11.85
N MET A 182 3.93 -26.35 11.36
CA MET A 182 2.68 -26.81 11.98
C MET A 182 2.39 -28.30 11.70
N PHE A 183 3.31 -29.02 11.05
CA PHE A 183 3.18 -30.41 10.61
C PHE A 183 4.35 -31.34 11.02
N GLY A 184 4.60 -31.53 12.32
CA GLY A 184 5.40 -32.66 12.83
C GLY A 184 5.66 -32.57 14.33
N GLU A 185 5.37 -33.56 15.17
CA GLU A 185 5.60 -34.99 14.94
C GLU A 185 4.33 -35.88 14.96
N PRO A 186 4.30 -36.96 14.15
CA PRO A 186 3.45 -38.11 14.44
C PRO A 186 3.95 -38.75 15.74
N LYS A 187 3.04 -38.96 16.71
CA LYS A 187 3.30 -39.79 17.88
C LYS A 187 3.61 -41.21 17.40
N TYR A 188 4.87 -41.55 17.25
CA TYR A 188 5.28 -42.95 17.23
C TYR A 188 5.12 -43.49 18.65
N SER A 189 4.14 -44.36 18.83
CA SER A 189 3.99 -45.21 20.00
C SER A 189 5.22 -46.11 20.13
N SER A 190 5.89 -46.04 21.27
CA SER A 190 6.65 -47.17 21.84
C SER A 190 5.95 -47.59 23.12
#